data_AF-A0A2E4XJS3-F1
#
_entry.id   AF-A0A2E4XJS3-F1
#
_cell.length_a   1.000
_cell.length_b   1.000
_cell.length_c   1.000
_cell.angle_alpha   90.00
_cell.angle_beta   90.00
_cell.angle_gamma   90.00
#
_symmetry.space_group_name_H-M   'P 1'
#
loop_
_entity.id
_entity.type
_entity.pdbx_description
1 polymer ?
#
loop_
_entity_poly.entity_id
_entity_poly.type
_entity_poly.pdbx_seq_one_letter_code
_entity_poly.pdbx_strand_id
1 'polypeptide(L)' 'MPWCSSCDKFFNPASVDELGSCPSCGRIVDIGELAMEDTSNEVKVPWHFWVGVVAVVVYLGWRLIQGVWLLF' A
#
# COMPACT_ATOMS: atom_id res chain seq x y z
N MET A 1 -16.17 -4.37 -3.70
CA MET A 1 -17.56 -3.85 -3.63
C MET A 1 -18.20 -4.37 -2.35
N PRO A 2 -18.98 -3.57 -1.60
CA PRO A 2 -19.56 -3.99 -0.33
C PRO A 2 -20.47 -5.22 -0.49
N TRP A 3 -20.19 -6.28 0.26
CA TRP A 3 -20.98 -7.51 0.27
C TRP A 3 -21.67 -7.70 1.61
N CYS A 4 -22.96 -8.07 1.58
CA CYS A 4 -23.68 -8.46 2.78
C CYS A 4 -23.92 -9.97 2.78
N SER A 5 -23.20 -10.70 3.64
CA SER A 5 -23.35 -12.16 3.82
C SER A 5 -24.72 -12.59 4.34
N SER A 6 -25.47 -11.67 4.95
CA SER A 6 -26.79 -11.97 5.51
C SER A 6 -27.92 -11.85 4.50
N CYS A 7 -27.69 -11.11 3.41
CA CYS A 7 -28.64 -10.93 2.33
C CYS A 7 -28.16 -11.56 1.01
N ASP A 8 -26.97 -12.16 1.01
CA ASP A 8 -26.24 -12.66 -0.15
C ASP A 8 -26.32 -11.72 -1.36
N LYS A 9 -26.04 -10.43 -1.10
CA LYS A 9 -26.23 -9.35 -2.07
C LYS A 9 -25.12 -8.31 -2.02
N PHE A 10 -24.74 -7.84 -3.21
CA PHE A 10 -23.85 -6.70 -3.40
C PHE A 10 -24.62 -5.37 -3.28
N PHE A 11 -24.01 -4.42 -2.57
CA PHE A 11 -24.52 -3.06 -2.44
C PHE A 11 -23.57 -2.06 -3.08
N ASN A 12 -24.13 -0.96 -3.56
CA ASN A 12 -23.34 0.19 -4.02
C ASN A 12 -22.80 0.93 -2.79
N PRO A 13 -21.52 1.35 -2.70
CA PRO A 13 -21.01 2.08 -1.54
C PRO A 13 -21.84 3.32 -1.16
N ALA A 14 -22.43 4.03 -2.13
CA ALA A 14 -23.30 5.18 -1.84
C ALA A 14 -24.67 4.80 -1.25
N SER A 15 -25.03 3.51 -1.20
CA SER A 15 -26.27 3.01 -0.58
C SER A 15 -26.06 2.41 0.81
N VAL A 16 -24.81 2.40 1.30
CA VAL A 16 -24.44 1.93 2.62
C VAL A 16 -24.31 3.16 3.53
N ASP A 17 -24.74 3.03 4.78
CA ASP A 17 -24.64 4.13 5.76
C ASP A 17 -23.18 4.47 6.09
N GLU A 18 -22.93 5.63 6.70
CA GLU A 18 -21.58 6.11 7.07
C GLU A 18 -20.83 5.12 7.97
N LEU A 19 -21.57 4.31 8.75
CA LEU A 19 -21.06 3.24 9.60
C LEU A 19 -20.78 1.92 8.85
N GLY A 20 -21.00 1.87 7.53
CA GLY A 20 -20.84 0.65 6.75
C GLY A 20 -21.99 -0.35 6.95
N SER A 21 -23.20 0.11 7.29
CA SER A 21 -24.34 -0.77 7.55
C SER A 21 -25.24 -1.00 6.33
N CYS A 22 -25.68 -2.25 6.15
CA CYS A 22 -26.60 -2.69 5.11
C CYS A 22 -28.00 -2.09 5.33
N PRO A 23 -28.59 -1.36 4.37
CA PRO A 23 -29.91 -0.75 4.54
C PRO A 23 -31.05 -1.77 4.62
N SER A 24 -30.84 -3.01 4.18
CA SER A 24 -31.88 -4.05 4.18
C SER A 24 -31.99 -4.82 5.49
N CYS A 25 -30.88 -5.03 6.21
CA CYS A 25 -30.85 -5.85 7.42
C CYS A 25 -30.13 -5.20 8.61
N GLY A 26 -29.54 -4.01 8.44
CA GLY A 26 -28.88 -3.24 9.49
C GLY A 26 -27.54 -3.82 9.96
N ARG A 27 -27.00 -4.85 9.29
CA ARG A 27 -25.70 -5.45 9.60
C ARG A 27 -24.57 -4.77 8.84
N ILE A 28 -23.38 -4.77 9.44
CA ILE A 28 -22.17 -4.27 8.82
C ILE A 28 -21.85 -5.09 7.56
N VAL A 29 -21.62 -4.40 6.45
CA VAL A 29 -21.23 -5.03 5.18
C VAL A 29 -19.71 -5.17 5.10
N ASP A 30 -19.26 -6.21 4.43
CA ASP A 30 -17.85 -6.44 4.17
C ASP A 30 -17.38 -5.48 3.08
N ILE A 31 -16.72 -4.39 3.52
CA ILE A 31 -16.03 -3.43 2.66
C ILE A 31 -14.57 -3.87 2.53
N GLY A 32 -14.37 -4.99 1.82
CA GLY A 32 -13.11 -5.74 1.80
C GLY A 32 -11.83 -4.90 1.88
N GLU A 33 -10.90 -5.35 2.73
CA GLU A 33 -9.50 -4.95 2.98
C GLU A 33 -9.11 -3.46 3.02
N LEU A 34 -10.02 -2.52 2.75
CA LEU A 34 -9.76 -1.10 2.93
C LEU A 34 -10.17 -0.61 4.32
N ALA A 35 -10.94 -1.42 5.05
CA ALA A 35 -11.17 -1.23 6.46
C ALA A 35 -10.08 -1.96 7.26
N MET A 36 -9.04 -1.21 7.60
CA MET A 36 -8.13 -1.51 8.71
C MET A 36 -7.09 -2.61 8.44
N GLU A 37 -6.17 -2.38 7.49
CA GLU A 37 -4.83 -2.94 7.66
C GLU A 37 -3.96 -1.94 8.43
N ASP A 38 -3.75 -2.33 9.68
CA ASP A 38 -2.95 -1.74 10.73
C ASP A 38 -1.64 -1.09 10.22
N THR A 39 -1.47 0.21 10.49
CA THR A 39 -0.24 1.00 10.32
C THR A 39 0.95 0.52 11.17
N SER A 40 0.98 -0.75 11.60
CA SER A 40 2.06 -1.41 12.32
C SER A 40 2.64 -2.64 11.62
N ASN A 41 2.18 -2.99 10.40
CA ASN A 41 2.98 -3.87 9.56
C ASN A 41 4.20 -3.07 9.10
N GLU A 42 5.33 -3.32 9.74
CA GLU A 42 6.66 -2.93 9.27
C GLU A 42 6.75 -3.28 7.78
N VAL A 43 6.54 -2.28 6.91
CA VAL A 43 6.49 -2.46 5.46
C VAL A 43 7.89 -2.89 5.05
N LYS A 44 8.09 -4.20 5.01
CA LYS A 44 9.41 -4.79 4.84
C LYS A 44 9.87 -4.49 3.44
N VAL A 45 10.83 -3.57 3.35
CA VAL A 45 11.35 -3.09 2.08
C VAL A 45 11.88 -4.29 1.29
N PRO A 46 11.37 -4.55 0.06
CA PRO A 46 11.78 -5.70 -0.72
C PRO A 46 13.30 -5.74 -0.91
N TRP A 47 13.92 -6.92 -0.83
CA TRP A 47 15.38 -7.08 -0.92
C TRP A 47 15.99 -6.45 -2.18
N HIS A 48 15.28 -6.54 -3.31
CA HIS A 48 15.71 -5.96 -4.59
C HIS A 48 15.81 -4.42 -4.56
N PHE A 49 15.12 -3.72 -3.64
CA PHE A 49 15.25 -2.27 -3.48
C PHE A 49 16.68 -1.89 -3.06
N TRP A 50 17.26 -2.64 -2.12
CA TRP A 50 18.63 -2.41 -1.64
C TRP A 50 19.69 -2.65 -2.72
N VAL A 51 19.45 -3.58 -3.66
CA VAL A 51 20.34 -3.80 -4.81
C VAL A 51 20.47 -2.54 -5.67
N GLY A 52 19.34 -1.87 -5.94
CA GLY A 52 19.33 -0.60 -6.67
C GLY A 52 20.09 0.50 -5.94
N VAL A 53 19.87 0.64 -4.63
CA VAL A 53 20.57 1.64 -3.80
C VAL A 53 22.08 1.43 -3.83
N VAL A 54 22.55 0.19 -3.64
CA VAL A 54 23.98 -0.14 -3.67
C VAL A 54 24.59 0.18 -5.04
N ALA A 55 23.93 -0.17 -6.13
CA ALA A 55 24.42 0.13 -7.48
C ALA A 55 24.60 1.63 -7.71
N VAL A 56 23.65 2.45 -7.24
CA VAL A 56 23.72 3.92 -7.35
C VAL A 56 24.88 4.49 -6.51
N VAL A 57 25.04 4.04 -5.26
CA VAL A 57 26.11 4.51 -4.38
C VAL A 57 27.48 4.18 -4.95
N VAL A 58 27.66 2.96 -5.47
CA VAL A 58 28.91 2.54 -6.12
C VAL A 58 29.21 3.38 -7.36
N TYR A 59 28.20 3.61 -8.21
CA TYR A 59 28.37 4.41 -9.43
C TYR A 59 28.73 5.85 -9.13
N LEU A 60 28.01 6.49 -8.20
CA LEU A 60 28.26 7.89 -7.82
C LEU A 60 29.61 8.03 -7.12
N GLY A 61 29.98 7.10 -6.24
CA GLY A 61 31.30 7.09 -5.59
C GLY A 61 32.43 7.00 -6.63
N TRP A 62 32.32 6.09 -7.58
CA TRP A 62 33.28 5.97 -8.68
C TRP A 62 33.34 7.24 -9.53
N ARG A 63 32.20 7.84 -9.85
CA ARG A 63 32.12 9.05 -10.67
C ARG A 63 32.72 10.27 -9.96
N LEU A 64 32.57 10.37 -8.64
CA LEU A 64 33.20 11.41 -7.82
C LEU A 64 34.72 11.25 -7.82
N ILE A 65 35.23 10.04 -7.63
CA ILE A 65 36.67 9.76 -7.71
C ILE A 65 37.20 10.15 -9.09
N GLN A 66 36.52 9.74 -10.16
CA GLN A 66 36.88 10.09 -11.52
C GLN A 66 36.88 11.61 -11.76
N GLY A 67 35.87 12.33 -11.25
CA GLY A 67 35.76 13.78 -11.39
C GLY A 67 36.84 14.53 -10.61
N VAL A 68 37.12 14.12 -9.37
CA VAL A 68 38.17 14.73 -8.54
C VAL A 68 39.55 14.47 -9.14
N TRP A 69 39.78 13.28 -9.72
CA TRP A 69 41.03 12.95 -10.39
C TRP A 69 41.25 13.73 -11.69
N LEU A 70 40.18 14.20 -12.35
CA LEU A 70 40.27 15.09 -13.51
C LEU A 70 40.52 16.56 -13.15
N LEU A 71 40.29 16.95 -11.89
CA LEU A 71 40.49 18.32 -11.41
C LEU A 71 41.92 18.57 -10.90
N PHE A 72 42.70 17.52 -10.66
CA PHE A 72 44.11 17.55 -10.24
C PHE A 72 45.03 17.12 -11.39
#